data_AF-A0A9X3T279-F1
#
_entry.id   AF-A0A9X3T279-F1
#
_cell.length_a   1.000
_cell.length_b   1.000
_cell.length_c   1.000
_cell.angle_alpha   90.00
_cell.angle_beta   90.00
_cell.angle_gamma   90.00
#
_symmetry.space_group_name_H-M   'P 1'
#
loop_
_entity.id
_entity.type
_entity.pdbx_description
1 polymer ?
#
loop_
_entity_poly.entity_id
_entity_poly.type
_entity_poly.pdbx_seq_one_letter_code
_entity_poly.pdbx_strand_id
1 'polypeptide(L)'
;MDTLMWEAKAAEGRGAALLRWVLDEGVHAVADPGVRTEVFVAGERVVVIAVGPNPPRRLPDPPEELLERPPHAWPFTRVNPAP
;
A
#
# COMPACT_ATOMS: atom_id res chain seq x y z
N MET A 1 16.39 6.77 2.96
CA MET A 1 15.40 5.94 2.28
C MET A 1 14.05 6.53 2.60
N ASP A 2 13.32 6.93 1.58
CA ASP A 2 11.96 7.43 1.73
C ASP A 2 11.00 6.25 1.67
N THR A 3 9.95 6.32 2.47
CA THR A 3 8.93 5.29 2.57
C THR A 3 7.58 5.90 2.23
N LEU A 4 6.75 5.19 1.46
CA LEU A 4 5.34 5.49 1.33
C LEU A 4 4.56 4.37 2.03
N MET A 5 3.68 4.76 2.95
CA MET A 5 2.64 3.88 3.46
C MET A 5 1.33 4.23 2.77
N TRP A 6 0.60 3.19 2.38
CA TRP A 6 -0.77 3.26 1.88
C TRP A 6 -1.62 2.26 2.65
N GLU A 7 -2.81 2.66 3.09
CA GLU A 7 -3.79 1.81 3.77
C GLU A 7 -5.16 1.97 3.15
N ALA A 8 -5.84 0.86 2.93
CA ALA A 8 -7.23 0.86 2.57
C ALA A 8 -8.01 -0.17 3.39
N LYS A 9 -9.24 0.21 3.72
CA LYS A 9 -10.24 -0.66 4.32
C LYS A 9 -11.25 -1.06 3.26
N ALA A 10 -11.35 -2.35 3.01
CA ALA A 10 -12.33 -2.92 2.10
C ALA A 10 -13.74 -2.78 2.66
N ALA A 11 -14.70 -2.67 1.75
CA ALA A 11 -16.11 -2.88 2.05
C ALA A 11 -16.34 -4.30 2.59
N GLU A 12 -17.44 -4.52 3.30
CA GLU A 12 -17.73 -5.81 3.95
C GLU A 12 -17.68 -6.98 2.94
N GLY A 13 -16.86 -8.00 3.25
CA GLY A 13 -16.67 -9.18 2.41
C GLY A 13 -15.83 -8.95 1.15
N ARG A 14 -15.20 -7.78 0.99
CA ARG A 14 -14.39 -7.42 -0.20
C ARG A 14 -12.88 -7.48 0.03
N GLY A 15 -12.40 -7.84 1.21
CA GLY A 15 -10.97 -7.86 1.54
C GLY A 15 -10.11 -8.67 0.57
N ALA A 16 -10.59 -9.85 0.14
CA ALA A 16 -9.87 -10.66 -0.84
C ALA A 16 -9.81 -10.01 -2.24
N ALA A 17 -10.88 -9.31 -2.65
CA ALA A 17 -10.93 -8.60 -3.92
C ALA A 17 -10.03 -7.36 -3.90
N LEU A 18 -10.03 -6.62 -2.79
CA LEU A 18 -9.10 -5.50 -2.58
C LEU A 18 -7.64 -5.98 -2.60
N LEU A 19 -7.32 -7.06 -1.89
CA LEU A 19 -5.98 -7.63 -1.90
C LEU A 19 -5.55 -8.03 -3.32
N ARG A 20 -6.43 -8.68 -4.08
CA ARG A 20 -6.14 -9.05 -5.47
C ARG A 20 -5.82 -7.81 -6.32
N TRP A 21 -6.65 -6.78 -6.23
CA TRP A 21 -6.39 -5.52 -6.93
C TRP A 21 -5.06 -4.87 -6.51
N VAL A 22 -4.73 -4.88 -5.21
CA VAL A 22 -3.45 -4.37 -4.72
C VAL A 22 -2.29 -5.11 -5.34
N LEU A 23 -2.35 -6.45 -5.43
CA LEU A 23 -1.27 -7.26 -5.99
C LEU A 23 -1.15 -7.09 -7.52
N ASP A 24 -2.28 -7.02 -8.23
CA ASP A 24 -2.34 -7.01 -9.71
C ASP A 24 -2.14 -5.61 -10.32
N GLU A 25 -2.51 -4.54 -9.61
CA GLU A 25 -2.46 -3.16 -10.12
C GLU A 25 -1.67 -2.24 -9.19
N GLY A 26 -2.01 -2.22 -7.90
CA GLY A 26 -1.43 -1.27 -6.93
C GLY A 26 0.09 -1.40 -6.80
N VAL A 27 0.58 -2.62 -6.55
CA VAL A 27 2.02 -2.91 -6.41
C VAL A 27 2.77 -2.64 -7.70
N HIS A 28 2.18 -2.98 -8.85
CA HIS A 28 2.79 -2.76 -10.16
C HIS A 28 2.94 -1.27 -10.49
N ALA A 29 2.00 -0.42 -10.06
CA ALA A 29 2.08 1.02 -10.28
C ALA A 29 3.23 1.70 -9.53
N VAL A 30 3.67 1.11 -8.41
CA VAL A 30 4.78 1.61 -7.59
C VAL A 30 6.08 0.82 -7.76
N ALA A 31 6.08 -0.18 -8.64
CA ALA A 31 7.24 -1.02 -8.90
C ALA A 31 8.37 -0.22 -9.56
N ASP A 32 9.54 -0.24 -8.92
CA ASP A 32 10.79 0.33 -9.42
C ASP A 32 11.94 -0.57 -8.93
N PRO A 33 13.02 -0.79 -9.73
CA PRO A 33 14.12 -1.66 -9.35
C PRO A 33 14.78 -1.33 -7.99
N GLY A 34 14.71 -0.08 -7.54
CA GLY A 34 15.25 0.36 -6.25
C GLY A 34 14.24 0.38 -5.10
N VAL A 35 12.98 0.05 -5.35
CA VAL A 35 11.89 0.12 -4.37
C VAL A 35 11.53 -1.28 -3.89
N ARG A 36 11.61 -1.49 -2.57
CA ARG A 36 11.07 -2.69 -1.91
C ARG A 36 9.62 -2.42 -1.52
N THR A 37 8.70 -3.25 -1.97
CA THR A 37 7.27 -3.16 -1.63
C THR A 37 6.87 -4.34 -0.75
N GLU A 38 6.24 -4.05 0.38
CA GLU A 38 5.74 -5.02 1.35
C GLU A 38 4.22 -4.84 1.51
N VAL A 39 3.46 -5.95 1.47
CA VAL A 39 1.99 -5.94 1.55
C VAL A 39 1.55 -6.72 2.78
N PHE A 40 0.68 -6.12 3.58
CA PHE A 40 0.15 -6.68 4.83
C PHE A 40 -1.38 -6.68 4.80
N VAL A 41 -1.99 -7.65 5.49
CA VAL A 41 -3.44 -7.73 5.66
C VAL A 41 -3.84 -7.84 7.13
N ALA A 42 -4.98 -7.25 7.49
CA ALA A 42 -5.55 -7.32 8.83
C ALA A 42 -7.09 -7.21 8.80
N GLY A 43 -7.78 -8.35 8.72
CA GLY A 43 -9.22 -8.39 8.45
C GLY A 43 -9.52 -7.80 7.07
N GLU A 44 -10.48 -6.88 6.99
CA GLU A 44 -10.82 -6.13 5.77
C GLU A 44 -9.84 -4.99 5.46
N ARG A 45 -8.58 -5.04 5.92
CA ARG A 45 -7.58 -3.98 5.64
C ARG A 45 -6.41 -4.53 4.88
N VAL A 46 -5.91 -3.72 3.95
CA VAL A 46 -4.66 -3.96 3.23
C VAL A 46 -3.75 -2.75 3.44
N VAL A 47 -2.50 -3.02 3.79
CA VAL A 47 -1.45 -2.00 3.94
C VAL A 47 -0.34 -2.31 2.95
N VAL A 48 0.13 -1.29 2.24
CA VAL A 48 1.30 -1.35 1.38
C VAL A 48 2.36 -0.41 1.93
N ILE A 49 3.58 -0.92 2.08
CA ILE A 49 4.75 -0.12 2.45
C ILE A 49 5.76 -0.24 1.31
N ALA A 50 6.03 0.87 0.63
CA ALA A 50 7.06 0.97 -0.40
C ALA A 50 8.26 1.74 0.16
N VAL A 51 9.47 1.20 0.06
CA VAL A 51 10.71 1.79 0.61
C VAL A 51 11.74 1.90 -0.50
N GLY A 52 12.27 3.10 -0.74
CA GLY A 52 13.24 3.36 -1.81
C GLY A 52 14.30 4.41 -1.48
N PRO A 53 15.28 4.60 -2.37
CA PRO A 53 16.29 5.65 -2.24
C PRO A 53 15.71 7.06 -2.46
N ASN A 54 14.60 7.17 -3.19
CA ASN A 54 13.83 8.39 -3.44
C ASN A 54 12.36 8.17 -3.01
N PRO A 55 11.54 9.24 -2.92
CA PRO A 55 10.12 9.10 -2.60
C PRO A 55 9.42 8.15 -3.59
N PRO A 56 8.82 7.04 -3.10
CA PRO A 56 8.10 6.12 -3.96
C PRO A 56 6.89 6.80 -4.64
N ARG A 57 6.51 6.28 -5.80
CA ARG A 57 5.26 6.69 -6.46
C ARG A 57 4.06 6.34 -5.56
N ARG A 58 2.99 7.12 -5.68
CA ARG A 58 1.72 6.79 -5.02
C ARG A 58 1.01 5.67 -5.76
N LEU A 59 0.31 4.82 -5.00
CA LEU A 59 -0.62 3.86 -5.56
C LEU A 59 -1.80 4.61 -6.20
N PRO A 60 -2.37 4.09 -7.30
CA PRO A 60 -3.62 4.61 -7.85
C PRO A 60 -4.78 4.40 -6.88
N ASP A 61 -5.90 5.07 -7.13
CA ASP A 61 -7.12 4.82 -6.37
C ASP A 61 -7.76 3.48 -6.83
N PRO A 62 -8.16 2.60 -5.90
CA PRO A 62 -8.92 1.39 -6.21
C PRO A 62 -10.32 1.72 -6.72
N PRO A 63 -11.00 0.77 -7.39
CA PRO A 63 -12.44 0.85 -7.63
C PRO A 63 -13.20 1.11 -6.32
N GLU A 64 -14.07 2.13 -6.32
CA GLU A 64 -14.75 2.61 -5.11
C GLU A 64 -15.60 1.52 -4.43
N GLU A 65 -16.15 0.58 -5.20
CA GLU A 65 -16.96 -0.52 -4.69
C GLU A 65 -16.16 -1.54 -3.84
N LEU A 66 -14.83 -1.51 -3.94
CA LEU A 66 -13.97 -2.34 -3.09
C LEU A 66 -13.76 -1.72 -1.71
N LEU A 67 -14.09 -0.45 -1.52
CA LEU A 67 -13.68 0.35 -0.39
C LEU A 67 -14.84 0.70 0.54
N GLU A 68 -14.60 0.65 1.84
CA GLU A 68 -15.52 1.21 2.84
C GLU A 68 -15.36 2.74 2.94
N ARG A 69 -14.16 3.24 2.64
CA ARG A 69 -13.79 4.66 2.65
C ARG A 69 -12.55 4.89 1.77
N PRO A 70 -12.25 6.14 1.37
CA PRO A 70 -11.05 6.46 0.62
C PRO A 70 -9.77 5.96 1.30
N PRO A 71 -8.77 5.48 0.53
CA PRO A 71 -7.49 5.06 1.10
C PRO A 71 -6.74 6.22 1.73
N HIS A 72 -5.87 5.90 2.67
CA HIS A 72 -4.91 6.85 3.20
C HIS A 72 -3.51 6.58 2.68
N ALA A 73 -2.74 7.64 2.45
CA ALA A 73 -1.37 7.54 1.99
C ALA A 73 -0.47 8.62 2.60
N TRP A 74 0.63 8.21 3.22
CA TRP A 74 1.57 9.12 3.88
C TRP A 74 3.03 8.73 3.63
N PRO A 75 3.92 9.71 3.37
CA PRO A 75 5.34 9.46 3.40
C PRO A 75 5.81 9.24 4.85
N PHE A 76 6.76 8.33 5.03
CA PHE A 76 7.43 8.04 6.29
C PHE A 76 8.94 8.03 6.11
N THR A 77 9.65 8.36 7.18
CA THR A 77 11.10 8.13 7.28
C THR A 77 11.33 6.86 8.08
N ARG A 78 12.01 5.89 7.48
CA ARG A 78 12.41 4.68 8.20
C ARG A 78 13.42 5.04 9.28
N VAL A 79 13.08 4.78 10.54
CA VAL A 79 14.00 4.84 11.67
C VAL A 79 14.52 3.43 11.97
N ASN A 80 15.82 3.31 12.21
CA ASN A 80 16.41 2.06 12.68
C ASN A 80 16.53 2.17 14.20
N PRO A 81 15.90 1.26 14.98
CA PRO A 81 16.16 1.21 16.41
C PRO A 81 17.65 0.91 16.64
N ALA A 82 18.21 1.45 17.72
CA ALA A 82 19.53 1.04 18.18
C ALA A 82 19.51 -0.48 18.45
N PRO A 83 20.63 -1.18 18.19
CA PRO A 83 20.72 -2.63 18.39
C PRO A 83 20.41 -3.06 19.83
#